data_AF-A0A1F3E7X9-F1
#
_entry.id   AF-A0A1F3E7X9-F1
#
_cell.length_a   1.000
_cell.length_b   1.000
_cell.length_c   1.000
_cell.angle_alpha   90.00
_cell.angle_beta   90.00
_cell.angle_gamma   90.00
#
_symmetry.space_group_name_H-M   'P 1'
#
loop_
_entity.id
_entity.type
_entity.pdbx_description
1 polymer ?
#
loop_
_entity_poly.entity_id
_entity_poly.type
_entity_poly.pdbx_seq_one_letter_code
_entity_poly.pdbx_strand_id
1 'polypeptide(L)'
;MWRKYFTIKGIKPGPVVFPAPFNKVDLRRNDLDPDMLRRMYEADLPYIKMTEEGLEHFYSDKVLELRYKNDDELFNAANNAEETESLFTAKDLVAKIKDAETEEQARYFYGLGKQYKSVKQAFNKKLQVF
;
A
#
# COMPACT_ATOMS: atom_id res chain seq x y z
N MET A 1 -2.93 -10.38 25.12
CA MET A 1 -1.91 -10.47 24.05
C MET A 1 -2.18 -9.39 23.02
N TRP A 2 -1.58 -8.22 23.16
CA TRP A 2 -1.77 -7.12 22.20
C TRP A 2 -1.15 -7.39 20.82
N ARG A 3 -0.16 -8.30 20.75
CA ARG A 3 0.55 -8.68 19.52
C ARG A 3 -0.33 -9.33 18.44
N LYS A 4 -1.54 -9.76 18.79
CA LYS A 4 -2.54 -10.23 17.82
C LYS A 4 -3.15 -9.07 17.03
N TYR A 5 -3.30 -7.92 17.69
CA TYR A 5 -3.96 -6.73 17.16
C TYR A 5 -2.98 -5.69 16.57
N PHE A 6 -1.72 -5.70 17.02
CA PHE A 6 -0.70 -4.77 16.54
C PHE A 6 0.64 -5.45 16.26
N THR A 7 1.34 -4.92 15.27
CA THR A 7 2.71 -5.27 14.89
C THR A 7 3.62 -4.06 15.03
N ILE A 8 4.90 -4.30 15.28
CA ILE A 8 5.91 -3.24 15.39
C ILE A 8 6.51 -3.00 14.00
N LYS A 9 6.60 -1.74 13.58
CA LYS A 9 7.14 -1.32 12.28
C LYS A 9 8.41 -0.49 12.48
N GLY A 10 9.44 -0.79 11.69
CA GLY A 10 10.63 0.05 11.56
C GLY A 10 11.61 0.06 12.75
N ILE A 11 11.26 -0.52 13.90
CA ILE A 11 12.14 -0.59 15.08
C ILE A 11 12.18 -2.00 15.68
N LYS A 12 13.25 -2.29 16.41
CA LYS A 12 13.31 -3.49 17.24
C LYS A 12 12.37 -3.32 18.45
N PRO A 13 11.66 -4.38 18.88
CA PRO A 13 10.82 -4.32 20.08
C PRO A 13 11.65 -3.91 21.30
N GLY A 14 11.25 -2.82 21.95
CA GLY A 14 12.00 -2.23 23.05
C GLY A 14 11.27 -1.09 23.73
N PRO A 15 11.93 -0.42 24.70
CA PRO A 15 11.42 0.81 25.30
C PRO A 15 11.37 1.93 24.27
N VAL A 16 10.17 2.45 24.03
CA VAL A 16 9.91 3.61 23.18
C VAL A 16 9.43 4.76 24.07
N VAL A 17 9.92 5.96 23.80
CA VAL A 17 9.48 7.18 24.48
C VAL A 17 8.39 7.81 23.63
N PHE A 18 7.29 8.16 24.29
CA PHE A 18 6.09 8.69 23.64
C PHE A 18 5.88 10.13 24.10
N PRO A 19 5.33 11.01 23.24
CA PRO A 19 4.75 12.26 23.70
C PRO A 19 3.73 12.01 24.82
N ALA A 20 3.55 12.99 25.71
CA ALA A 20 2.54 12.90 26.76
C ALA A 20 1.16 12.58 26.15
N PRO A 21 0.34 11.73 26.80
CA PRO A 21 0.43 11.27 28.20
C PRO A 21 1.21 9.97 28.44
N PHE A 22 1.75 9.32 27.40
CA PHE A 22 2.19 7.93 27.53
C PHE A 22 3.65 7.75 27.97
N ASN A 23 4.47 8.81 27.91
CA ASN A 23 5.86 8.95 28.40
C ASN A 23 6.85 7.86 27.95
N LYS A 24 6.68 6.60 28.38
CA LYS A 24 7.54 5.48 28.02
C LYS A 24 6.78 4.16 28.07
N VAL A 25 6.76 3.42 26.96
CA VAL A 25 6.18 2.07 26.89
C VAL A 25 7.21 1.09 26.36
N ASP A 26 7.32 -0.06 27.01
CA ASP A 26 8.19 -1.14 26.56
C ASP A 26 7.42 -2.13 25.68
N LEU A 27 7.64 -2.07 24.37
CA LEU A 27 6.99 -2.91 23.37
C LEU A 27 7.47 -4.38 23.40
N ARG A 28 8.35 -4.77 24.32
CA ARG A 28 8.69 -6.18 24.57
C ARG A 28 7.66 -6.86 25.45
N ARG A 29 7.01 -6.08 26.32
CA ARG A 29 5.99 -6.56 27.27
C ARG A 29 4.83 -7.19 26.53
N ASN A 30 4.33 -8.33 27.01
CA ASN A 30 3.18 -9.02 26.41
C ASN A 30 1.84 -8.60 27.05
N ASP A 31 1.91 -7.92 28.19
CA ASP A 31 0.81 -7.46 29.04
C ASP A 31 0.40 -6.00 28.77
N LEU A 32 0.84 -5.42 27.66
CA LEU A 32 0.36 -4.09 27.26
C LEU A 32 -1.14 -4.14 26.95
N ASP A 33 -1.83 -3.10 27.39
CA ASP A 33 -3.25 -2.89 27.12
C ASP A 33 -3.47 -2.61 25.62
N PRO A 34 -4.24 -3.45 24.91
CA PRO A 34 -4.59 -3.21 23.52
C PRO A 34 -5.30 -1.87 23.26
N ASP A 35 -6.15 -1.38 24.18
CA ASP A 35 -6.85 -0.10 24.02
C ASP A 35 -5.90 1.10 24.14
N MET A 36 -4.89 1.00 24.99
CA MET A 36 -3.81 1.99 25.08
C MET A 36 -3.05 2.07 23.76
N LEU A 37 -2.73 0.92 23.15
CA LEU A 37 -2.04 0.85 21.87
C LEU A 37 -2.92 1.36 20.71
N ARG A 38 -4.24 1.15 20.76
CA ARG A 38 -5.18 1.76 19.80
C ARG A 38 -5.09 3.29 19.85
N ARG A 39 -5.15 3.88 21.05
CA ARG A 39 -5.05 5.35 21.20
C ARG A 39 -3.71 5.90 20.69
N MET A 40 -2.63 5.14 20.87
CA MET A 40 -1.32 5.51 20.31
C MET A 40 -1.33 5.43 18.78
N TYR A 41 -1.96 4.42 18.20
CA TYR A 41 -2.09 4.28 16.75
C TYR A 41 -2.91 5.44 16.17
N GLU A 42 -4.02 5.81 16.80
CA GLU A 42 -4.85 6.96 16.41
C GLU A 42 -4.13 8.31 16.55
N ALA A 43 -3.11 8.38 17.42
CA ALA A 43 -2.23 9.54 17.57
C ALA A 43 -1.06 9.55 16.55
N ASP A 44 -1.20 8.80 15.44
CA ASP A 44 -0.25 8.73 14.32
C ASP A 44 1.15 8.25 14.71
N LEU A 45 1.23 7.21 15.53
CA LEU A 45 2.50 6.66 15.96
C LEU A 45 3.18 5.84 14.85
N PRO A 46 4.42 6.18 14.42
CA PRO A 46 5.09 5.53 13.29
C PRO A 46 5.57 4.10 13.58
N TYR A 47 5.61 3.69 14.85
CA TYR A 47 6.27 2.44 15.28
C TYR A 47 5.31 1.26 15.44
N ILE A 48 4.00 1.48 15.38
CA ILE A 48 3.00 0.42 15.49
C ILE A 48 2.10 0.42 14.26
N LYS A 49 1.78 -0.76 13.77
CA LYS A 49 0.83 -0.99 12.69
C LYS A 49 -0.25 -1.94 13.18
N MET A 50 -1.50 -1.60 12.96
CA MET A 50 -2.62 -2.49 13.28
C MET A 50 -2.65 -3.69 12.33
N THR A 51 -2.97 -4.86 12.85
CA THR A 51 -3.21 -6.07 12.05
C THR A 51 -4.65 -6.09 11.53
N GLU A 52 -4.95 -7.00 10.60
CA GLU A 52 -6.33 -7.25 10.16
C GLU A 52 -7.23 -7.63 11.34
N GLU A 53 -6.77 -8.53 12.22
CA GLU A 53 -7.49 -8.91 13.44
C GLU A 53 -7.71 -7.72 14.39
N GLY A 54 -6.73 -6.81 14.50
CA GLY A 54 -6.86 -5.57 15.29
C GLY A 54 -7.88 -4.61 14.70
N LEU A 55 -7.89 -4.46 13.38
CA LEU A 55 -8.87 -3.63 12.67
C LEU A 55 -10.29 -4.16 12.87
N GLU A 56 -10.52 -5.46 12.66
CA GLU A 56 -11.82 -6.08 12.91
C GLU A 56 -12.25 -5.94 14.37
N HIS A 57 -11.32 -6.13 15.32
CA HIS A 57 -11.61 -6.07 16.74
C HIS A 57 -11.98 -4.67 17.23
N PHE A 58 -11.28 -3.63 16.78
CA PHE A 58 -11.47 -2.25 17.29
C PHE A 58 -12.38 -1.39 16.43
N TYR A 59 -12.54 -1.74 15.16
CA TYR A 59 -13.19 -0.90 14.18
C TYR A 59 -14.21 -1.65 13.34
N SER A 60 -14.73 -2.82 13.73
CA SER A 60 -15.70 -3.62 12.94
C SER A 60 -16.70 -2.82 12.08
N ASP A 61 -17.27 -1.73 12.60
CA ASP A 61 -18.21 -0.87 11.87
C ASP A 61 -17.51 0.19 11.00
N LYS A 62 -16.39 0.74 11.47
CA LYS A 62 -15.50 1.65 10.72
C LYS A 62 -14.63 0.93 9.67
N VAL A 63 -14.44 -0.37 9.76
CA VAL A 63 -13.70 -1.21 8.80
C VAL A 63 -14.49 -1.28 7.51
N LEU A 64 -15.83 -1.30 7.56
CA LEU A 64 -16.63 -1.15 6.36
C LEU A 64 -16.37 0.23 5.72
N GLU A 65 -16.46 1.31 6.47
CA GLU A 65 -16.19 2.66 5.95
C GLU A 65 -14.74 2.85 5.47
N LEU A 66 -13.75 2.29 6.16
CA LEU A 66 -12.33 2.35 5.77
C LEU A 66 -12.02 1.40 4.61
N ARG A 67 -12.74 0.30 4.44
CA ARG A 67 -12.60 -0.59 3.27
C ARG A 67 -13.18 0.09 2.03
N TYR A 68 -14.33 0.78 2.16
CA TYR A 68 -14.88 1.63 1.11
C TYR A 68 -14.02 2.86 0.82
N LYS A 69 -13.45 3.51 1.84
CA LYS A 69 -12.49 4.63 1.65
C LYS A 69 -11.15 4.17 1.09
N ASN A 70 -10.65 3.00 1.47
CA ASN A 70 -9.44 2.43 0.89
C ASN A 70 -9.66 2.01 -0.55
N ASP A 71 -10.86 1.61 -0.98
CA ASP A 71 -11.12 1.38 -2.40
C ASP A 71 -11.05 2.70 -3.20
N ASP A 72 -11.58 3.80 -2.67
CA ASP A 72 -11.46 5.14 -3.29
C ASP A 72 -10.03 5.72 -3.20
N GLU A 73 -9.31 5.48 -2.10
CA GLU A 73 -7.90 5.90 -1.94
C GLU A 73 -6.93 4.99 -2.71
N LEU A 74 -7.20 3.70 -2.90
CA LEU A 74 -6.47 2.85 -3.85
C LEU A 74 -6.76 3.28 -5.28
N PHE A 75 -8.00 3.68 -5.60
CA PHE A 75 -8.33 4.21 -6.93
C PHE A 75 -7.64 5.56 -7.20
N ASN A 76 -7.48 6.41 -6.18
CA ASN A 76 -6.75 7.68 -6.28
C ASN A 76 -5.22 7.55 -6.16
N ALA A 77 -4.71 6.60 -5.38
CA ALA A 77 -3.29 6.28 -5.26
C ALA A 77 -2.77 5.53 -6.48
N ALA A 78 -3.57 4.66 -7.11
CA ALA A 78 -3.26 4.07 -8.41
C ALA A 78 -3.16 5.12 -9.52
N ASN A 79 -3.82 6.27 -9.37
CA ASN A 79 -3.72 7.40 -10.30
C ASN A 79 -2.58 8.39 -9.96
N ASN A 80 -2.01 8.37 -8.75
CA ASN A 80 -0.99 9.33 -8.29
C ASN A 80 0.37 8.72 -7.87
N ALA A 81 0.52 7.40 -7.82
CA ALA A 81 1.81 6.75 -7.58
C ALA A 81 2.63 6.68 -8.89
N GLU A 82 3.19 7.83 -9.27
CA GLU A 82 4.49 7.87 -9.94
C GLU A 82 5.52 7.14 -9.06
N GLU A 83 6.41 6.36 -9.68
CA GLU A 83 7.45 5.50 -9.07
C GLU A 83 6.99 4.17 -8.45
N THR A 84 6.33 3.33 -9.26
CA THR A 84 6.69 1.91 -9.22
C THR A 84 8.01 1.75 -9.96
N GLU A 85 9.07 1.31 -9.26
CA GLU A 85 10.30 0.83 -9.89
C GLU A 85 9.90 -0.15 -11.01
N SER A 86 10.11 0.29 -12.24
CA SER A 86 9.60 -0.40 -13.42
C SER A 86 10.30 -1.75 -13.56
N LEU A 87 9.62 -2.83 -13.14
CA LEU A 87 10.06 -4.22 -13.34
C LEU A 87 10.26 -4.57 -14.83
N PHE A 88 9.90 -3.68 -15.75
CA PHE A 88 10.01 -3.85 -17.19
C PHE A 88 10.79 -2.70 -17.81
N THR A 89 11.84 -3.03 -18.57
CA THR A 89 12.51 -2.01 -19.35
C THR A 89 11.60 -1.54 -20.49
N ALA A 90 11.89 -0.36 -21.07
CA ALA A 90 11.17 0.11 -22.25
C ALA A 90 11.19 -0.90 -23.42
N LYS A 91 12.23 -1.75 -23.49
CA LYS A 91 12.35 -2.81 -24.50
C LYS A 91 11.37 -3.96 -24.22
N ASP A 92 11.21 -4.34 -22.96
CA ASP A 92 10.29 -5.42 -22.55
C ASP A 92 8.83 -5.01 -22.79
N LEU A 93 8.49 -3.77 -22.46
CA LEU A 93 7.15 -3.22 -22.70
C LEU A 93 6.82 -3.15 -24.20
N VAL A 94 7.76 -2.76 -25.05
CA VAL A 94 7.58 -2.78 -26.51
C VAL A 94 7.34 -4.20 -27.03
N ALA A 95 8.04 -5.20 -26.52
CA ALA A 95 7.84 -6.60 -26.92
C ALA A 95 6.44 -7.07 -26.49
N LYS A 96 6.06 -6.85 -25.23
CA LYS A 96 4.74 -7.22 -24.70
C LYS A 96 3.58 -6.55 -25.44
N ILE A 97 3.73 -5.30 -25.87
CA ILE A 97 2.72 -4.60 -26.68
C ILE A 97 2.61 -5.22 -28.08
N LYS A 98 3.73 -5.60 -28.70
CA LYS A 98 3.70 -6.26 -30.00
C LYS A 98 3.03 -7.63 -29.94
N ASP A 99 3.27 -8.35 -28.85
CA ASP A 99 2.76 -9.70 -28.62
C ASP A 99 1.34 -9.71 -28.01
N ALA A 100 0.79 -8.54 -27.65
CA ALA A 100 -0.56 -8.43 -27.09
C ALA A 100 -1.61 -8.95 -28.09
N GLU A 101 -2.51 -9.80 -27.60
CA GLU A 101 -3.59 -10.39 -28.40
C GLU A 101 -4.85 -9.53 -28.38
N THR A 102 -5.01 -8.68 -27.36
CA THR A 102 -6.17 -7.80 -27.19
C THR A 102 -5.77 -6.34 -26.96
N GLU A 103 -6.68 -5.43 -27.29
CA GLU A 103 -6.48 -3.99 -27.10
C GLU A 103 -6.29 -3.63 -25.61
N GLU A 104 -7.07 -4.26 -24.72
CA GLU A 104 -6.96 -4.06 -23.26
C GLU A 104 -5.58 -4.46 -22.72
N GLN A 105 -5.03 -5.58 -23.22
CA GLN A 105 -3.70 -6.04 -22.84
C GLN A 105 -2.61 -5.08 -23.35
N ALA A 106 -2.75 -4.57 -24.57
CA ALA A 106 -1.83 -3.55 -25.10
C ALA A 106 -1.90 -2.23 -24.31
N ARG A 107 -3.11 -1.80 -23.90
CA ARG A 107 -3.34 -0.60 -23.07
C ARG A 107 -2.71 -0.73 -21.68
N TYR A 108 -2.81 -1.92 -21.07
CA TYR A 108 -2.19 -2.21 -19.78
C TYR A 108 -0.66 -2.00 -19.85
N PHE A 109 0.02 -2.63 -20.82
CA PHE A 109 1.47 -2.49 -20.97
C PHE A 109 1.91 -1.08 -21.41
N TYR A 110 1.08 -0.38 -22.19
CA TYR A 110 1.32 1.03 -22.51
C TYR A 110 1.22 1.92 -21.26
N GLY A 111 0.26 1.67 -20.36
CA GLY A 111 0.09 2.40 -19.11
C GLY A 111 1.33 2.34 -18.20
N LEU A 112 2.01 1.18 -18.17
CA LEU A 112 3.24 0.97 -17.39
C LEU A 112 4.47 1.72 -17.96
N GLY A 113 4.43 2.13 -19.23
CA GLY A 113 5.56 2.72 -19.94
C GLY A 113 5.23 3.99 -20.71
N LYS A 114 4.15 4.69 -20.36
CA LYS A 114 3.64 5.86 -21.11
C LYS A 114 4.69 6.98 -21.27
N GLN A 115 5.64 7.05 -20.35
CA GLN A 115 6.78 7.96 -20.34
C GLN A 115 7.82 7.66 -21.45
N TYR A 116 7.85 6.44 -22.00
CA TYR A 116 8.82 6.05 -23.02
C TYR A 116 8.28 6.26 -24.44
N LYS A 117 9.03 7.05 -25.25
CA LYS A 117 8.68 7.33 -26.65
C LYS A 117 8.57 6.05 -27.50
N SER A 118 9.42 5.06 -27.25
CA SER A 118 9.41 3.76 -27.95
C SER A 118 8.16 2.94 -27.66
N VAL A 119 7.68 2.95 -26.41
CA VAL A 119 6.45 2.29 -25.97
C VAL A 119 5.23 2.94 -26.62
N LYS A 120 5.17 4.27 -26.67
CA LYS A 120 4.11 5.02 -27.37
C LYS A 120 4.05 4.70 -28.87
N GLN A 121 5.19 4.65 -29.54
CA GLN A 121 5.24 4.28 -30.98
C GLN A 121 4.78 2.84 -31.21
N ALA A 122 5.20 1.90 -30.36
CA ALA A 122 4.80 0.50 -30.45
C ALA A 122 3.28 0.33 -30.24
N PHE A 123 2.72 1.02 -29.25
CA PHE A 123 1.28 0.99 -28.97
C PHE A 123 0.46 1.57 -30.11
N ASN A 124 0.81 2.75 -30.62
CA ASN A 124 0.12 3.35 -31.77
C ASN A 124 0.17 2.44 -33.01
N LYS A 125 1.30 1.78 -33.25
CA LYS A 125 1.43 0.82 -34.35
C LYS A 125 0.55 -0.41 -34.13
N LYS A 126 0.45 -0.91 -32.89
CA LYS A 126 -0.38 -2.08 -32.55
C LYS A 126 -1.88 -1.76 -32.63
N LEU A 127 -2.30 -0.55 -32.26
CA LEU A 127 -3.68 -0.08 -32.43
C LEU A 127 -4.16 -0.04 -33.89
N GLN A 128 -3.24 -0.02 -34.86
CA GLN A 128 -3.59 -0.11 -36.28
C GLN A 128 -3.76 -1.56 -36.78
N VAL A 129 -3.42 -2.55 -35.94
CA VAL A 129 -3.44 -3.98 -36.27
C VAL A 129 -4.63 -4.68 -35.60
N PHE A 130 -5.10 -4.16 -34.46
CA PHE A 130 -6.39 -4.54 -33.89
C PHE A 130 -7.54 -4.05 -34.78
#